data_AF-A0A343EU25-F1
#
_entry.id   AF-A0A343EU25-F1
#
_cell.length_a   1.000
_cell.length_b   1.000
_cell.length_c   1.000
_cell.angle_alpha   90.00
_cell.angle_beta   90.00
_cell.angle_gamma   90.00
#
_symmetry.space_group_name_H-M   'P 1'
#
loop_
_entity.id
_entity.type
_entity.pdbx_description
1 polymer ?
#
loop_
_entity_poly.entity_id
_entity_poly.type
_entity_poly.pdbx_seq_one_letter_code
_entity_poly.pdbx_strand_id
1 'polypeptide(L)'
;MFAKIFVLVACLALAQAGVAKRETSPLQDIQKHAEEFQKTFSEQLNALVNSKNTQEVNTALKEGSDSVLQQLSALSASLQGALTDATGKAKEALETARANVEKSASELRKAHPEVEQQASQLKDKLQQAVSNAVQETQKLAKEVASNVEETNKKLEPKVKQAYDDLVKNVQEVQKKLHEAANKQ
;
A
#
# COMPACT_ATOMS: atom_id res chain seq x y z
N MET A 1 -21.45 -43.34 -7.39
CA MET A 1 -22.26 -42.71 -8.45
C MET A 1 -22.64 -41.31 -8.02
N PHE A 2 -22.57 -40.38 -8.97
CA PHE A 2 -22.79 -38.94 -8.87
C PHE A 2 -24.16 -38.52 -8.34
N ALA A 3 -24.21 -37.35 -7.69
CA ALA A 3 -25.14 -36.20 -7.90
C ALA A 3 -25.42 -35.49 -6.56
N LYS A 4 -24.79 -34.34 -6.29
CA LYS A 4 -25.27 -32.98 -6.62
C LYS A 4 -26.57 -32.61 -5.88
N ILE A 5 -26.47 -31.86 -4.77
CA ILE A 5 -27.38 -30.74 -4.46
C ILE A 5 -26.55 -29.63 -3.80
N PHE A 6 -26.12 -28.70 -4.66
CA PHE A 6 -25.58 -27.38 -4.35
C PHE A 6 -26.78 -26.45 -4.26
N VAL A 7 -27.33 -26.17 -3.08
CA VAL A 7 -28.33 -25.10 -2.89
C VAL A 7 -28.28 -24.61 -1.43
N LEU A 8 -27.53 -23.54 -1.17
CA LEU A 8 -27.83 -22.57 -0.10
C LEU A 8 -26.91 -21.34 -0.16
N VAL A 9 -26.82 -20.71 -1.32
CA VAL A 9 -26.36 -19.32 -1.45
C VAL A 9 -27.23 -18.64 -2.51
N ALA A 10 -28.34 -18.03 -2.09
CA ALA A 10 -29.00 -16.91 -2.76
C ALA A 10 -30.30 -16.55 -2.01
N CYS A 11 -30.60 -15.25 -1.94
CA CYS A 11 -31.85 -14.63 -1.47
C CYS A 11 -31.89 -14.13 -0.02
N LEU A 12 -30.90 -13.30 0.36
CA LEU A 12 -31.14 -12.12 1.21
C LEU A 12 -31.03 -10.87 0.33
N ALA A 13 -31.99 -10.72 -0.57
CA ALA A 13 -32.18 -9.54 -1.40
C ALA A 13 -33.65 -9.13 -1.32
N LEU A 14 -34.05 -8.51 -0.21
CA LEU A 14 -35.32 -7.78 -0.06
C LEU A 14 -35.31 -6.96 1.24
N ALA A 15 -34.48 -5.90 1.22
CA ALA A 15 -34.61 -4.74 2.10
C ALA A 15 -33.98 -3.52 1.38
N GLN A 16 -34.41 -3.25 0.14
CA GLN A 16 -34.12 -1.99 -0.53
C GLN A 16 -35.31 -1.05 -0.34
N ALA A 17 -35.39 -0.44 0.84
CA ALA A 17 -36.23 0.71 1.09
C ALA A 17 -35.43 1.67 1.98
N GLY A 18 -34.95 2.74 1.38
CA GLY A 18 -34.50 3.92 2.11
C GLY A 18 -33.21 3.79 2.91
N VAL A 19 -32.09 3.44 2.27
CA VAL A 19 -30.79 3.96 2.72
C VAL A 19 -30.11 4.52 1.49
N ALA A 20 -29.82 5.81 1.55
CA ALA A 20 -29.02 6.53 0.57
C ALA A 20 -27.92 5.63 0.03
N LYS A 21 -27.68 5.65 -1.28
CA LYS A 21 -26.37 5.30 -1.81
C LYS A 21 -25.37 6.16 -1.02
N ARG A 22 -24.77 5.58 0.03
CA ARG A 22 -23.45 5.97 0.46
C ARG A 22 -22.60 5.59 -0.73
N GLU A 23 -22.44 6.53 -1.65
CA GLU A 23 -21.26 6.53 -2.47
C GLU A 23 -20.12 6.49 -1.46
N THR A 24 -19.51 5.31 -1.29
CA THR A 24 -18.29 5.19 -0.54
C THR A 24 -17.35 6.19 -1.19
N SER A 25 -16.97 7.25 -0.46
CA SER A 25 -16.02 8.22 -0.98
C SER A 25 -14.79 7.42 -1.46
N PRO A 26 -14.18 7.77 -2.60
CA PRO A 26 -12.99 7.07 -3.12
C PRO A 26 -11.88 6.90 -2.07
N LEU A 27 -11.88 7.76 -1.05
CA LEU A 27 -10.96 7.76 0.09
C LEU A 27 -11.34 6.77 1.21
N GLN A 28 -12.60 6.35 1.33
CA GLN A 28 -13.02 5.26 2.23
C GLN A 28 -12.56 3.89 1.75
N ASP A 29 -12.50 3.68 0.43
CA ASP A 29 -12.01 2.43 -0.15
C ASP A 29 -10.51 2.27 0.11
N ILE A 30 -9.73 3.35 0.01
CA ILE A 30 -8.32 3.38 0.41
C ILE A 30 -8.16 2.91 1.86
N GLN A 31 -9.07 3.32 2.75
CA GLN A 31 -8.99 2.95 4.16
C GLN A 31 -9.11 1.45 4.41
N LYS A 32 -10.08 0.81 3.76
CA LYS A 32 -10.28 -0.64 3.86
C LYS A 32 -9.16 -1.41 3.17
N HIS A 33 -8.82 -0.99 1.95
CA HIS A 33 -7.79 -1.64 1.16
C HIS A 33 -6.41 -1.52 1.83
N ALA A 34 -6.12 -0.40 2.51
CA ALA A 34 -4.84 -0.18 3.19
C ALA A 34 -4.56 -1.23 4.26
N GLU A 35 -5.54 -1.52 5.10
CA GLU A 35 -5.41 -2.48 6.19
C GLU A 35 -5.28 -3.92 5.67
N GLU A 36 -6.12 -4.29 4.70
CA GLU A 36 -6.07 -5.61 4.06
C GLU A 36 -4.76 -5.82 3.30
N PHE A 37 -4.30 -4.80 2.59
CA PHE A 37 -3.05 -4.80 1.85
C PHE A 37 -1.83 -4.91 2.78
N GLN A 38 -1.77 -4.11 3.84
CA GLN A 38 -0.69 -4.16 4.81
C GLN A 38 -0.57 -5.55 5.43
N LYS A 39 -1.72 -6.14 5.80
CA LYS A 39 -1.77 -7.49 6.37
C LYS A 39 -1.30 -8.54 5.37
N THR A 40 -1.85 -8.52 4.15
CA THR A 40 -1.50 -9.47 3.09
C THR A 40 -0.03 -9.39 2.73
N PHE A 41 0.50 -8.18 2.58
CA PHE A 41 1.90 -7.94 2.27
C PHE A 41 2.83 -8.46 3.38
N SER A 42 2.51 -8.17 4.64
CA SER A 42 3.27 -8.64 5.80
C SER A 42 3.27 -10.17 5.91
N GLU A 43 2.10 -10.80 5.77
CA GLU A 43 1.98 -12.26 5.81
C GLU A 43 2.80 -12.93 4.70
N GLN A 44 2.75 -12.38 3.49
CA GLN A 44 3.50 -12.94 2.37
C GLN A 44 5.02 -12.71 2.50
N LEU A 45 5.45 -11.53 2.97
CA LEU A 45 6.87 -11.28 3.31
C LEU A 45 7.39 -12.21 4.39
N ASN A 46 6.57 -12.55 5.39
CA ASN A 46 6.95 -13.52 6.42
C ASN A 46 7.08 -14.94 5.86
N ALA A 47 6.24 -15.33 4.89
CA ALA A 47 6.36 -16.63 4.24
C ALA A 47 7.68 -16.79 3.45
N LEU A 48 8.25 -15.69 2.93
CA LEU A 48 9.50 -15.68 2.16
C LEU A 48 10.75 -16.04 2.96
N VAL A 49 10.81 -15.68 4.25
CA VAL A 49 11.96 -15.97 5.12
C VAL A 49 12.14 -17.46 5.37
N ASN A 50 11.05 -18.23 5.25
CA ASN A 50 11.08 -19.69 5.41
C ASN A 50 11.46 -20.43 4.11
N SER A 51 11.75 -19.71 3.02
CA SER A 51 12.13 -20.36 1.76
C SER A 51 13.51 -21.01 1.87
N LYS A 52 13.70 -22.13 1.15
CA LYS A 52 14.99 -22.82 1.08
C LYS A 52 15.97 -22.16 0.10
N ASN A 53 15.48 -21.24 -0.74
CA ASN A 53 16.24 -20.60 -1.81
C ASN A 53 16.72 -19.19 -1.41
N THR A 54 17.56 -19.16 -0.37
CA THR A 54 18.03 -17.93 0.28
C THR A 54 18.67 -16.95 -0.68
N GLN A 55 19.43 -17.42 -1.68
CA GLN A 55 20.15 -16.55 -2.60
C GLN A 55 19.21 -15.85 -3.61
N GLU A 56 18.24 -16.57 -4.17
CA GLU A 56 17.22 -15.97 -5.04
C GLU A 56 16.29 -15.04 -4.27
N VAL A 57 15.89 -15.43 -3.06
CA VAL A 57 15.05 -14.57 -2.20
C VAL A 57 15.79 -13.31 -1.77
N ASN A 58 17.08 -13.39 -1.42
CA ASN A 58 17.85 -12.19 -1.10
C ASN A 58 17.94 -11.24 -2.30
N THR A 59 18.14 -11.78 -3.51
CA THR A 59 18.17 -10.99 -4.74
C THR A 59 16.81 -10.36 -5.02
N ALA A 60 15.72 -11.13 -4.97
CA ALA A 60 14.37 -10.63 -5.19
C ALA A 60 13.93 -9.62 -4.10
N LEU A 61 14.44 -9.78 -2.87
CA LEU A 61 14.20 -8.83 -1.78
C LEU A 61 14.96 -7.53 -1.97
N LYS A 62 16.20 -7.60 -2.47
CA LYS A 62 16.97 -6.43 -2.85
C LYS A 62 16.29 -5.67 -3.99
N GLU A 63 15.96 -6.35 -5.08
CA GLU A 63 15.24 -5.78 -6.22
C GLU A 63 13.86 -5.25 -5.82
N GLY A 64 13.15 -6.00 -4.98
CA GLY A 64 11.86 -5.61 -4.43
C GLY A 64 11.95 -4.35 -3.60
N SER A 65 12.99 -4.24 -2.77
CA SER A 65 13.25 -3.05 -1.97
C SER A 65 13.67 -1.86 -2.81
N ASP A 66 14.47 -2.06 -3.86
CA ASP A 66 14.79 -1.02 -4.85
C ASP A 66 13.52 -0.50 -5.54
N SER A 67 12.66 -1.42 -5.95
CA SER A 67 11.39 -1.08 -6.57
C SER A 67 10.53 -0.28 -5.60
N VAL A 68 10.32 -0.75 -4.35
CA VAL A 68 9.58 0.01 -3.34
C VAL A 68 10.22 1.36 -3.05
N LEU A 69 11.55 1.48 -2.99
CA LEU A 69 12.24 2.76 -2.84
C LEU A 69 11.91 3.75 -3.95
N GLN A 70 11.90 3.28 -5.20
CA GLN A 70 11.47 4.08 -6.34
C GLN A 70 10.01 4.50 -6.20
N GLN A 71 9.14 3.60 -5.74
CA GLN A 71 7.71 3.91 -5.54
C GLN A 71 7.45 4.89 -4.41
N LEU A 72 8.15 4.76 -3.28
CA LEU A 72 8.06 5.73 -2.19
C LEU A 72 8.55 7.11 -2.66
N SER A 73 9.59 7.14 -3.50
CA SER A 73 10.08 8.38 -4.11
C SER A 73 9.05 8.98 -5.08
N ALA A 74 8.42 8.16 -5.92
CA ALA A 74 7.36 8.58 -6.84
C ALA A 74 6.10 9.05 -6.11
N LEU A 75 5.73 8.37 -5.01
CA LEU A 75 4.66 8.77 -4.10
C LEU A 75 4.98 10.14 -3.48
N SER A 76 6.17 10.32 -2.91
CA SER A 76 6.61 11.62 -2.37
C SER A 76 6.51 12.73 -3.42
N ALA A 77 6.98 12.48 -4.64
CA ALA A 77 6.89 13.45 -5.75
C ALA A 77 5.44 13.76 -6.13
N SER A 78 4.56 12.75 -6.15
CA SER A 78 3.13 12.91 -6.42
C SER A 78 2.45 13.73 -5.33
N LEU A 79 2.77 13.45 -4.06
CA LEU A 79 2.31 14.25 -2.92
C LEU A 79 2.85 15.68 -3.00
N GLN A 80 4.08 15.90 -3.48
CA GLN A 80 4.60 17.24 -3.70
C GLN A 80 3.87 18.00 -4.82
N GLY A 81 3.52 17.33 -5.91
CA GLY A 81 2.66 17.92 -6.94
C GLY A 81 1.23 18.19 -6.44
N ALA A 82 0.77 17.46 -5.43
CA ALA A 82 -0.50 17.71 -4.75
C ALA A 82 -0.39 18.87 -3.73
N LEU A 83 0.77 19.05 -3.09
CA LEU A 83 1.04 20.14 -2.15
C LEU A 83 0.92 21.53 -2.77
N THR A 84 1.27 21.67 -4.05
CA THR A 84 1.13 22.94 -4.77
C THR A 84 -0.33 23.38 -4.88
N ASP A 85 -1.25 22.42 -4.97
CA ASP A 85 -2.68 22.69 -5.06
C ASP A 85 -3.35 22.71 -3.68
N ALA A 86 -2.75 22.13 -2.64
CA ALA A 86 -3.36 21.99 -1.32
C ALA A 86 -3.29 23.28 -0.48
N THR A 87 -4.33 23.53 0.30
CA THR A 87 -4.42 24.66 1.22
C THR A 87 -4.84 24.23 2.63
N GLY A 88 -4.52 25.06 3.64
CA GLY A 88 -4.92 24.82 5.03
C GLY A 88 -4.44 23.47 5.58
N LYS A 89 -5.33 22.77 6.31
CA LYS A 89 -5.00 21.49 6.97
C LYS A 89 -4.64 20.36 6.02
N ALA A 90 -5.19 20.36 4.80
CA ALA A 90 -4.86 19.34 3.81
C ALA A 90 -3.39 19.46 3.35
N LYS A 91 -2.87 20.69 3.30
CA LYS A 91 -1.46 20.94 3.00
C LYS A 91 -0.55 20.42 4.12
N GLU A 92 -0.87 20.69 5.38
CA GLU A 92 -0.09 20.19 6.53
C GLU A 92 -0.08 18.65 6.57
N ALA A 93 -1.24 18.03 6.32
CA ALA A 93 -1.36 16.58 6.23
C ALA A 93 -0.53 16.00 5.07
N LEU A 94 -0.55 16.64 3.91
CA LEU A 94 0.27 16.27 2.75
C LEU A 94 1.78 16.42 3.03
N GLU A 95 2.20 17.50 3.65
CA GLU A 95 3.60 17.76 4.03
C GLU A 95 4.09 16.70 5.00
N THR A 96 3.27 16.37 6.00
CA THR A 96 3.56 15.32 6.98
C THR A 96 3.66 13.95 6.33
N ALA A 97 2.66 13.57 5.51
CA ALA A 97 2.65 12.29 4.82
C ALA A 97 3.88 12.15 3.90
N ARG A 98 4.20 13.21 3.16
CA ARG A 98 5.38 13.25 2.30
C ARG A 98 6.67 13.08 3.10
N ALA A 99 6.87 13.84 4.18
CA ALA A 99 8.06 13.74 5.01
C ALA A 99 8.24 12.35 5.62
N ASN A 100 7.13 11.71 6.04
CA ASN A 100 7.16 10.35 6.58
C ASN A 100 7.45 9.29 5.52
N VAL A 101 6.93 9.45 4.30
CA VAL A 101 7.26 8.60 3.14
C VAL A 101 8.73 8.74 2.76
N GLU A 102 9.27 9.97 2.70
CA GLU A 102 10.70 10.22 2.43
C GLU A 102 11.60 9.64 3.50
N LYS A 103 11.21 9.77 4.77
CA LYS A 103 11.93 9.16 5.89
C LYS A 103 11.95 7.64 5.76
N SER A 104 10.80 7.02 5.46
CA SER A 104 10.68 5.58 5.26
C SER A 104 11.53 5.10 4.08
N ALA A 105 11.56 5.85 2.99
CA ALA A 105 12.44 5.58 1.85
C ALA A 105 13.92 5.72 2.24
N SER A 106 14.31 6.74 2.99
CA SER A 106 15.68 6.92 3.46
C SER A 106 16.14 5.77 4.35
N GLU A 107 15.29 5.33 5.28
CA GLU A 107 15.57 4.18 6.16
C GLU A 107 15.71 2.88 5.38
N LEU A 108 14.81 2.61 4.43
CA LEU A 108 14.90 1.44 3.56
C LEU A 108 16.17 1.48 2.69
N ARG A 109 16.56 2.66 2.19
CA ARG A 109 17.78 2.85 1.38
C ARG A 109 19.04 2.60 2.19
N LYS A 110 19.07 2.99 3.46
CA LYS A 110 20.20 2.70 4.36
C LYS A 110 20.37 1.22 4.65
N ALA A 111 19.28 0.44 4.66
CA ALA A 111 19.33 -1.00 4.79
C ALA A 111 19.70 -1.74 3.49
N HIS A 112 19.66 -1.05 2.34
CA HIS A 112 19.84 -1.60 0.99
C HIS A 112 21.29 -2.00 0.58
N PRO A 113 22.37 -1.38 1.09
CA PRO A 113 23.73 -1.85 0.80
C PRO A 113 24.19 -3.05 1.65
N GLU A 114 23.57 -3.36 2.81
CA GLU A 114 24.01 -4.44 3.72
C GLU A 114 23.42 -5.83 3.39
N VAL A 115 22.71 -5.96 2.27
CA VAL A 115 21.70 -7.01 2.04
C VAL A 115 22.28 -8.38 1.68
N GLU A 116 23.56 -8.47 1.27
CA GLU A 116 24.18 -9.79 1.11
C GLU A 116 24.30 -10.57 2.43
N GLN A 117 24.27 -9.89 3.59
CA GLN A 117 24.37 -10.55 4.90
C GLN A 117 23.09 -10.54 5.74
N GLN A 118 22.12 -9.63 5.52
CA GLN A 118 20.99 -9.44 6.45
C GLN A 118 19.62 -9.25 5.77
N ALA A 119 19.20 -10.21 4.96
CA ALA A 119 17.88 -10.20 4.32
C ALA A 119 16.70 -10.06 5.30
N SER A 120 16.82 -10.58 6.51
CA SER A 120 15.79 -10.38 7.54
C SER A 120 15.61 -8.89 7.91
N GLN A 121 16.71 -8.14 8.03
CA GLN A 121 16.64 -6.71 8.32
C GLN A 121 16.08 -5.91 7.15
N LEU A 122 16.49 -6.23 5.91
CA LEU A 122 15.93 -5.57 4.74
C LEU A 122 14.43 -5.80 4.63
N LYS A 123 13.97 -7.04 4.86
CA LYS A 123 12.55 -7.36 4.89
C LYS A 123 11.82 -6.54 5.94
N ASP A 124 12.32 -6.48 7.16
CA ASP A 124 11.63 -5.78 8.25
C ASP A 124 11.55 -4.28 7.93
N LYS A 125 12.61 -3.71 7.35
CA LYS A 125 12.61 -2.31 6.86
C LYS A 125 11.70 -2.10 5.66
N LEU A 126 11.62 -3.04 4.73
CA LEU A 126 10.71 -3.00 3.59
C LEU A 126 9.26 -3.00 4.07
N GLN A 127 8.94 -3.94 4.97
CA GLN A 127 7.63 -4.05 5.58
C GLN A 127 7.25 -2.77 6.34
N GLN A 128 8.17 -2.23 7.14
CA GLN A 128 7.95 -0.96 7.84
C GLN A 128 7.73 0.19 6.86
N ALA A 129 8.54 0.29 5.81
CA ALA A 129 8.44 1.40 4.86
C ALA A 129 7.11 1.39 4.09
N VAL A 130 6.69 0.21 3.60
CA VAL A 130 5.38 0.05 2.96
C VAL A 130 4.25 0.32 3.95
N SER A 131 4.31 -0.25 5.16
CA SER A 131 3.30 -0.04 6.20
C SER A 131 3.14 1.44 6.54
N ASN A 132 4.25 2.16 6.75
CA ASN A 132 4.24 3.58 7.04
C ASN A 132 3.63 4.37 5.87
N ALA A 133 4.06 4.10 4.64
CA ALA A 133 3.54 4.80 3.47
C ALA A 133 2.03 4.61 3.28
N VAL A 134 1.54 3.39 3.49
CA VAL A 134 0.12 3.06 3.46
C VAL A 134 -0.65 3.79 4.55
N GLN A 135 -0.15 3.79 5.80
CA GLN A 135 -0.79 4.49 6.92
C GLN A 135 -0.82 6.01 6.72
N GLU A 136 0.26 6.60 6.22
CA GLU A 136 0.32 8.04 5.95
C GLU A 136 -0.63 8.43 4.81
N THR A 137 -0.72 7.61 3.78
CA THR A 137 -1.70 7.80 2.69
C THR A 137 -3.14 7.64 3.20
N GLN A 138 -3.38 6.71 4.13
CA GLN A 138 -4.67 6.51 4.79
C GLN A 138 -5.07 7.72 5.67
N LYS A 139 -4.13 8.27 6.45
CA LYS A 139 -4.34 9.50 7.23
C LYS A 139 -4.63 10.68 6.32
N LEU A 140 -3.87 10.82 5.24
CA LEU A 140 -4.10 11.88 4.27
C LEU A 140 -5.49 11.75 3.64
N ALA A 141 -5.90 10.53 3.26
CA ALA A 141 -7.25 10.27 2.77
C ALA A 141 -8.32 10.66 3.81
N LYS A 142 -8.11 10.41 5.11
CA LYS A 142 -9.04 10.86 6.17
C LYS A 142 -9.13 12.38 6.25
N GLU A 143 -8.00 13.07 6.25
CA GLU A 143 -7.94 14.53 6.34
C GLU A 143 -8.57 15.19 5.12
N VAL A 144 -8.23 14.73 3.91
CA VAL A 144 -8.82 15.24 2.67
C VAL A 144 -10.33 14.97 2.62
N ALA A 145 -10.80 13.80 3.04
CA ALA A 145 -12.23 13.47 3.09
C ALA A 145 -12.99 14.29 4.15
N SER A 146 -12.37 14.59 5.28
CA SER A 146 -12.99 15.34 6.39
C SER A 146 -13.04 16.84 6.11
N ASN A 147 -12.20 17.33 5.21
CA ASN A 147 -12.02 18.75 4.93
C ASN A 147 -12.65 19.08 3.57
N VAL A 148 -13.93 19.46 3.55
CA VAL A 148 -14.79 19.57 2.36
C VAL A 148 -14.53 20.81 1.48
N GLU A 149 -13.32 21.36 1.50
CA GLU A 149 -12.94 22.48 0.63
C GLU A 149 -12.86 22.03 -0.83
N GLU A 150 -13.24 22.90 -1.76
CA GLU A 150 -13.23 22.63 -3.21
C GLU A 150 -11.82 22.25 -3.72
N THR A 151 -10.79 22.78 -3.08
CA THR A 151 -9.39 22.42 -3.26
C THR A 151 -9.11 20.95 -2.91
N ASN A 152 -9.73 20.43 -1.85
CA ASN A 152 -9.52 19.05 -1.39
C ASN A 152 -10.22 18.03 -2.30
N LYS A 153 -11.27 18.44 -3.02
CA LYS A 153 -11.85 17.61 -4.10
C LYS A 153 -10.89 17.39 -5.27
N LYS A 154 -9.93 18.30 -5.50
CA LYS A 154 -8.87 18.10 -6.49
C LYS A 154 -7.75 17.20 -5.96
N LEU A 155 -7.61 17.10 -4.64
CA LEU A 155 -6.65 16.20 -3.98
C LEU A 155 -7.16 14.77 -3.93
N GLU A 156 -8.47 14.55 -3.77
CA GLU A 156 -9.11 13.23 -3.78
C GLU A 156 -8.57 12.27 -4.87
N PRO A 157 -8.62 12.63 -6.18
CA PRO A 157 -8.12 11.76 -7.22
C PRO A 157 -6.59 11.60 -7.18
N LYS A 158 -5.83 12.62 -6.75
CA LYS A 158 -4.36 12.54 -6.64
C LYS A 158 -3.95 11.59 -5.51
N VAL A 159 -4.59 11.68 -4.35
CA VAL A 159 -4.35 10.78 -3.21
C VAL A 159 -4.72 9.36 -3.56
N LYS A 160 -5.87 9.17 -4.22
CA LYS A 160 -6.30 7.86 -4.70
C LYS A 160 -5.32 7.27 -5.71
N GLN A 161 -4.94 8.03 -6.72
CA GLN A 161 -3.99 7.57 -7.73
C GLN A 161 -2.65 7.17 -7.09
N ALA A 162 -2.12 8.00 -6.20
CA ALA A 162 -0.85 7.71 -5.54
C ALA A 162 -0.92 6.46 -4.65
N TYR A 163 -2.07 6.21 -4.00
CA TYR A 163 -2.33 4.97 -3.28
C TYR A 163 -2.42 3.75 -4.21
N ASP A 164 -3.21 3.84 -5.28
CA ASP A 164 -3.42 2.74 -6.23
C ASP A 164 -2.09 2.37 -6.92
N ASP A 165 -1.27 3.36 -7.28
CA ASP A 165 0.07 3.15 -7.82
C ASP A 165 0.99 2.47 -6.80
N LEU A 166 0.98 2.89 -5.53
CA LEU A 166 1.76 2.23 -4.47
C LEU A 166 1.35 0.75 -4.33
N VAL A 167 0.05 0.48 -4.22
CA VAL A 167 -0.48 -0.88 -4.05
C VAL A 167 -0.10 -1.77 -5.22
N LYS A 168 -0.32 -1.30 -6.45
CA LYS A 168 -0.03 -2.07 -7.66
C LYS A 168 1.45 -2.44 -7.74
N ASN A 169 2.34 -1.49 -7.49
CA ASN A 169 3.77 -1.75 -7.61
C ASN A 169 4.29 -2.64 -6.48
N VAL A 170 3.79 -2.48 -5.25
CA VAL A 170 4.17 -3.39 -4.16
C VAL A 170 3.60 -4.80 -4.39
N GLN A 171 2.44 -4.95 -5.01
CA GLN A 171 1.93 -6.26 -5.45
C GLN A 171 2.84 -6.91 -6.49
N GLU A 172 3.43 -6.13 -7.41
CA GLU A 172 4.44 -6.65 -8.34
C GLU A 172 5.70 -7.13 -7.59
N VAL A 173 6.16 -6.37 -6.60
CA VAL A 173 7.28 -6.76 -5.73
C VAL A 173 6.96 -8.06 -4.98
N GLN A 174 5.78 -8.13 -4.38
CA GLN A 174 5.27 -9.31 -3.69
C GLN A 174 5.24 -10.53 -4.63
N LYS A 175 4.79 -10.36 -5.88
CA LYS A 175 4.76 -11.44 -6.88
C LYS A 175 6.17 -11.92 -7.23
N LYS A 176 7.10 -11.01 -7.52
CA LYS A 176 8.50 -11.36 -7.81
C LYS A 176 9.17 -12.09 -6.65
N LEU A 177 8.93 -11.59 -5.44
CA LEU A 177 9.38 -12.23 -4.22
C LEU A 177 8.83 -13.65 -4.11
N HIS A 178 7.51 -13.82 -4.23
CA HIS A 178 6.85 -15.13 -4.15
C HIS A 178 7.37 -16.12 -5.21
N GLU A 179 7.59 -15.65 -6.44
CA GLU A 179 8.20 -16.44 -7.51
C GLU A 179 9.63 -16.88 -7.15
N ALA A 180 10.45 -15.99 -6.58
CA ALA A 180 11.80 -16.32 -6.13
C ALA A 180 11.84 -17.31 -4.96
N ALA A 181 10.86 -17.26 -4.04
CA ALA A 181 10.75 -18.26 -2.98
C ALA A 181 10.31 -19.64 -3.46
N ASN A 182 9.52 -19.70 -4.53
CA ASN A 182 8.92 -20.93 -5.05
C ASN A 182 9.68 -21.54 -6.24
N LYS A 183 10.64 -20.82 -6.83
CA LYS A 183 11.60 -21.46 -7.75
C LYS A 183 12.31 -22.56 -6.97
N GLN A 184 12.28 -23.78 -7.52
CA GLN A 184 12.98 -24.96 -7.03
C GLN A 184 13.97 -25.43 -8.09
#